data_AF-A0A5W4RRH6-F1
#
_entry.id   AF-A0A5W4RRH6-F1
#
_cell.length_a   1.000
_cell.length_b   1.000
_cell.length_c   1.000
_cell.angle_alpha   90.00
_cell.angle_beta   90.00
_cell.angle_gamma   90.00
#
_symmetry.space_group_name_H-M   'P 1'
#
loop_
_entity.id
_entity.type
_entity.pdbx_description
1 polymer ?
#
loop_
_entity_poly.entity_id
_entity_poly.type
_entity_poly.pdbx_seq_one_letter_code
_entity_poly.pdbx_strand_id
1 'polypeptide(L)'
;NIGALPANGTAVAANRLVSRGTLPALTGTTRGSDGGLIMGEVYNNGYPTEYGNILRLTGTGDGEILIGWSGVNGAPAPAYIRSHRDTPDAEWSEWAMLYTSLNPPPVPPDLNPVGAAIAWPSDTIPAGYALMQGQTFDKSAYPLLAIAYPSGVIPDMRGWTIKGKPISGRAVLSQEMDGNKSHSHGARALDTDLGTKGTSSFDYGNKSSDTTGGHNHSAGGQYGGDSIGGKIRVQRDGNNQLTSWNGDHAHTTWIGPHDHTVYIGPHGHAVTVDADGNEETTVKNIAFNYIVRLA
;
A
#
# COMPACT_ATOMS: atom_id res chain seq x y z
N ASN A 1 60.49 -56.02 12.37
CA ASN A 1 60.90 -56.50 11.04
C ASN A 1 61.94 -55.57 10.46
N ILE A 2 63.21 -55.93 10.63
CA ILE A 2 64.35 -55.28 10.01
C ILE A 2 64.48 -55.89 8.61
N GLY A 3 64.23 -55.09 7.57
CA GLY A 3 64.42 -55.51 6.18
C GLY A 3 65.91 -55.62 5.87
N ALA A 4 66.33 -56.76 5.32
CA ALA A 4 67.69 -56.99 4.85
C ALA A 4 68.03 -56.11 3.63
N LEU A 5 69.27 -55.61 3.57
CA LEU A 5 69.83 -54.89 2.42
C LEU A 5 70.61 -55.83 1.48
N PRO A 6 70.67 -55.55 0.17
CA PRO A 6 71.44 -56.34 -0.79
C PRO A 6 72.96 -56.12 -0.64
N ALA A 7 73.72 -57.17 -0.95
CA ALA A 7 75.10 -57.41 -0.52
C ALA A 7 76.17 -56.38 -0.93
N ASN A 8 75.89 -55.41 -1.82
CA ASN A 8 76.88 -54.43 -2.29
C ASN A 8 76.34 -53.00 -2.45
N GLY A 9 75.20 -52.68 -1.83
CA GLY A 9 74.68 -51.31 -1.80
C GLY A 9 75.08 -50.60 -0.52
N THR A 10 75.63 -49.38 -0.60
CA THR A 10 75.74 -48.51 0.58
C THR A 10 74.34 -48.40 1.20
N ALA A 11 74.21 -48.79 2.47
CA ALA A 11 73.00 -48.54 3.23
C ALA A 11 72.82 -47.01 3.31
N VAL A 12 72.08 -46.43 2.36
CA VAL A 12 71.54 -45.09 2.56
C VAL A 12 70.48 -45.29 3.63
N ALA A 13 70.86 -45.09 4.89
CA ALA A 13 69.91 -44.95 5.97
C ALA A 13 68.83 -44.00 5.45
N ALA A 14 67.57 -44.45 5.39
CA ALA A 14 66.47 -43.57 5.02
C ALA A 14 66.57 -42.36 5.94
N ASN A 15 66.95 -41.21 5.37
CA ASN A 15 67.22 -40.01 6.13
C ASN A 15 65.88 -39.64 6.78
N ARG A 16 65.70 -39.97 8.07
CA ARG A 16 64.46 -39.66 8.78
C ARG A 16 64.38 -38.14 8.77
N LEU A 17 63.35 -37.60 8.13
CA LEU A 17 63.06 -36.17 8.21
C LEU A 17 62.70 -35.88 9.67
N VAL A 18 63.52 -35.07 10.32
CA VAL A 18 63.30 -34.62 11.71
C VAL A 18 62.83 -33.17 11.67
N SER A 19 61.91 -32.82 12.57
CA SER A 19 61.49 -31.44 12.78
C SER A 19 62.71 -30.54 13.03
N ARG A 20 62.73 -29.36 12.41
CA ARG A 20 63.70 -28.30 12.71
C ARG A 20 63.27 -27.39 13.86
N GLY A 21 62.25 -27.81 14.62
CA GLY A 21 61.65 -27.00 15.68
C GLY A 21 60.83 -25.85 15.11
N THR A 22 60.66 -24.80 15.89
CA THR A 22 59.83 -23.65 15.53
C THR A 22 60.49 -22.83 14.42
N LEU A 23 59.79 -22.68 13.29
CA LEU A 23 60.25 -21.88 12.15
C LEU A 23 59.36 -20.65 12.01
N PRO A 24 59.88 -19.42 11.95
CA PRO A 24 59.03 -18.24 11.74
C PRO A 24 58.40 -18.26 10.34
N ALA A 25 57.15 -17.79 10.22
CA ALA A 25 56.49 -17.68 8.93
C ALA A 25 57.28 -16.75 7.99
N LEU A 26 57.56 -17.24 6.78
CA LEU A 26 58.18 -16.44 5.74
C LEU A 26 57.19 -15.39 5.22
N THR A 27 57.66 -14.16 5.01
CA THR A 27 56.87 -13.03 4.53
C THR A 27 57.61 -12.28 3.43
N GLY A 28 56.89 -11.49 2.65
CA GLY A 28 57.51 -10.71 1.58
C GLY A 28 58.02 -11.61 0.45
N THR A 29 59.19 -11.23 -0.08
CA THR A 29 60.02 -12.02 -0.99
C THR A 29 61.01 -12.98 -0.28
N THR A 30 60.90 -13.12 1.06
CA THR A 30 61.90 -13.86 1.84
C THR A 30 61.78 -15.37 1.61
N ARG A 31 62.88 -16.00 1.17
CA ARG A 31 62.99 -17.45 1.02
C ARG A 31 63.65 -18.09 2.25
N GLY A 32 63.32 -19.34 2.52
CA GLY A 32 64.00 -20.11 3.57
C GLY A 32 65.46 -20.37 3.20
N SER A 33 66.38 -20.28 4.16
CA SER A 33 67.81 -20.56 3.95
C SER A 33 68.11 -22.06 3.72
N ASP A 34 67.15 -22.92 4.02
CA ASP A 34 67.30 -24.37 3.99
C ASP A 34 66.90 -24.94 2.62
N GLY A 35 67.72 -25.84 2.08
CA GLY A 35 67.47 -26.54 0.83
C GLY A 35 66.71 -27.86 1.01
N GLY A 36 65.76 -28.14 0.11
CA GLY A 36 65.02 -29.39 0.02
C GLY A 36 63.70 -29.43 0.80
N LEU A 37 63.39 -30.60 1.36
CA LEU A 37 62.18 -30.86 2.12
C LEU A 37 62.43 -30.60 3.61
N ILE A 38 61.76 -29.60 4.17
CA ILE A 38 61.95 -29.19 5.57
C ILE A 38 60.64 -29.38 6.34
N MET A 39 60.75 -29.98 7.52
CA MET A 39 59.66 -30.07 8.48
C MET A 39 59.92 -29.09 9.63
N GLY A 40 58.89 -28.38 10.04
CA GLY A 40 58.95 -27.48 11.18
C GLY A 40 57.67 -27.46 12.00
N GLU A 41 57.75 -26.76 13.12
CA GLU A 41 56.65 -26.56 14.05
C GLU A 41 56.08 -25.16 13.91
N VAL A 42 54.76 -25.11 13.89
CA VAL A 42 53.97 -23.88 13.97
C VAL A 42 53.58 -23.73 15.43
N TYR A 43 54.08 -22.67 16.05
CA TYR A 43 53.87 -22.41 17.47
C TYR A 43 53.97 -20.91 17.71
N ASN A 44 52.84 -20.21 17.58
CA ASN A 44 52.73 -18.77 17.82
C ASN A 44 53.79 -17.93 17.06
N ASN A 45 54.05 -18.29 15.80
CA ASN A 45 55.18 -17.80 15.02
C ASN A 45 54.78 -17.21 13.65
N GLY A 46 53.57 -16.63 13.57
CA GLY A 46 53.12 -15.80 12.45
C GLY A 46 52.44 -16.55 11.29
N TYR A 47 52.11 -17.83 11.48
CA TYR A 47 51.33 -18.62 10.53
C TYR A 47 49.82 -18.39 10.69
N PRO A 48 48.98 -18.80 9.71
CA PRO A 48 47.53 -18.68 9.79
C PRO A 48 46.88 -19.38 11.00
N THR A 49 47.54 -20.37 11.57
CA THR A 49 47.09 -21.08 12.78
C THR A 49 48.08 -20.85 13.92
N GLU A 50 47.56 -20.84 15.15
CA GLU A 50 48.38 -20.70 16.36
C GLU A 50 49.36 -21.87 16.56
N TYR A 51 48.90 -23.10 16.27
CA TYR A 51 49.66 -24.33 16.45
C TYR A 51 49.50 -25.29 15.26
N GLY A 52 50.55 -26.04 14.96
CA GLY A 52 50.53 -26.99 13.84
C GLY A 52 51.90 -27.47 13.40
N ASN A 53 51.93 -28.03 12.20
CA ASN A 53 53.14 -28.49 11.53
C ASN A 53 53.22 -27.87 10.14
N ILE A 54 54.45 -27.55 9.72
CA ILE A 54 54.72 -27.02 8.39
C ILE A 54 55.65 -27.96 7.62
N LEU A 55 55.32 -28.17 6.36
CA LEU A 55 56.17 -28.76 5.35
C LEU A 55 56.59 -27.67 4.36
N ARG A 56 57.89 -27.37 4.29
CA ARG A 56 58.45 -26.46 3.28
C ARG A 56 59.14 -27.27 2.20
N LEU A 57 58.85 -26.91 0.96
CA LEU A 57 59.46 -27.44 -0.25
C LEU A 57 60.29 -26.32 -0.84
N THR A 58 61.61 -26.49 -0.91
CA THR A 58 62.49 -25.50 -1.53
C THR A 58 63.15 -26.01 -2.81
N GLY A 59 63.31 -25.12 -3.79
CA GLY A 59 63.81 -25.46 -5.13
C GLY A 59 64.06 -24.21 -5.98
N THR A 60 63.77 -24.26 -7.28
CA THR A 60 63.81 -23.05 -8.13
C THR A 60 62.73 -22.05 -7.67
N GLY A 61 61.53 -22.54 -7.37
CA GLY A 61 60.51 -21.87 -6.54
C GLY A 61 60.26 -22.67 -5.25
N ASP A 62 59.49 -22.07 -4.33
CA ASP A 62 59.19 -22.68 -3.03
C ASP A 62 57.68 -22.92 -2.85
N GLY A 63 57.35 -23.81 -1.92
CA GLY A 63 55.99 -24.11 -1.53
C GLY A 63 55.89 -24.46 -0.05
N GLU A 64 54.74 -24.19 0.53
CA GLU A 64 54.45 -24.50 1.92
C GLU A 64 53.09 -25.17 2.08
N ILE A 65 53.06 -26.23 2.88
CA ILE A 65 51.83 -26.91 3.33
C ILE A 65 51.82 -26.85 4.84
N LEU A 66 50.75 -26.28 5.39
CA LEU A 66 50.53 -26.16 6.82
C LEU A 66 49.35 -27.03 7.24
N ILE A 67 49.53 -27.80 8.30
CA ILE A 67 48.47 -28.56 8.96
C ILE A 67 48.36 -28.02 10.38
N GLY A 68 47.28 -27.31 10.67
CA GLY A 68 47.00 -26.80 12.01
C GLY A 68 46.62 -27.92 12.97
N TRP A 69 46.71 -27.66 14.26
CA TRP A 69 46.11 -28.54 15.27
C TRP A 69 44.71 -28.06 15.60
N SER A 70 43.76 -28.98 15.68
CA SER A 70 42.35 -28.67 15.94
C SER A 70 42.06 -28.25 17.39
N GLY A 71 43.06 -28.36 18.28
CA GLY A 71 42.94 -28.00 19.70
C GLY A 71 42.09 -28.96 20.54
N VAL A 72 41.39 -29.91 19.92
CA VAL A 72 40.56 -30.91 20.58
C VAL A 72 40.75 -32.29 19.96
N ASN A 73 40.70 -33.33 20.79
CA ASN A 73 40.95 -34.70 20.34
C ASN A 73 39.93 -35.15 19.30
N GLY A 74 40.42 -35.57 18.13
CA GLY A 74 39.60 -36.15 17.05
C GLY A 74 38.87 -35.14 16.15
N ALA A 75 38.98 -33.83 16.40
CA ALA A 75 38.41 -32.83 15.48
C ALA A 75 39.27 -32.65 14.22
N PRO A 76 38.64 -32.33 13.08
CA PRO A 76 39.35 -32.03 11.83
C PRO A 76 40.28 -30.84 12.00
N ALA A 77 41.48 -30.96 11.45
CA ALA A 77 42.48 -29.91 11.42
C ALA A 77 42.26 -28.97 10.21
N PRO A 78 42.47 -27.66 10.36
CA PRO A 78 42.57 -26.79 9.20
C PRO A 78 43.90 -27.04 8.47
N ALA A 79 43.89 -26.98 7.14
CA ALA A 79 45.08 -27.14 6.32
C ALA A 79 45.18 -26.00 5.31
N TYR A 80 46.39 -25.52 5.08
CA TYR A 80 46.65 -24.39 4.19
C TYR A 80 47.81 -24.70 3.25
N ILE A 81 47.79 -24.06 2.08
CA ILE A 81 48.86 -24.13 1.10
C ILE A 81 49.21 -22.74 0.60
N ARG A 82 50.47 -22.55 0.22
CA ARG A 82 50.93 -21.36 -0.52
C ARG A 82 52.15 -21.68 -1.35
N SER A 83 52.49 -20.77 -2.26
CA SER A 83 53.64 -20.91 -3.16
C SER A 83 54.42 -19.61 -3.31
N HIS A 84 55.68 -19.74 -3.68
CA HIS A 84 56.58 -18.64 -4.03
C HIS A 84 57.25 -18.94 -5.37
N ARG A 85 57.14 -18.01 -6.32
CA ARG A 85 57.65 -18.19 -7.69
C ARG A 85 59.17 -18.12 -7.76
N ASP A 86 59.75 -18.67 -8.81
CA ASP A 86 61.19 -18.73 -9.08
C ASP A 86 61.81 -17.41 -9.59
N THR A 87 61.40 -16.27 -9.04
CA THR A 87 61.96 -14.95 -9.40
C THR A 87 62.32 -14.15 -8.15
N PRO A 88 63.40 -13.34 -8.17
CA PRO A 88 63.87 -12.60 -6.98
C PRO A 88 62.83 -11.65 -6.36
N ASP A 89 61.95 -11.08 -7.18
CA ASP A 89 60.92 -10.14 -6.76
C ASP A 89 59.55 -10.80 -6.52
N ALA A 90 59.49 -12.15 -6.51
CA ALA A 90 58.24 -12.85 -6.24
C ALA A 90 57.86 -12.73 -4.77
N GLU A 91 56.63 -12.32 -4.51
CA GLU A 91 56.04 -12.39 -3.18
C GLU A 91 55.50 -13.80 -2.93
N TRP A 92 55.47 -14.21 -1.65
CA TRP A 92 54.67 -15.36 -1.25
C TRP A 92 53.21 -15.11 -1.59
N SER A 93 52.52 -16.13 -2.15
CA SER A 93 51.08 -16.06 -2.26
C SER A 93 50.43 -15.97 -0.87
N GLU A 94 49.26 -15.35 -0.81
CA GLU A 94 48.36 -15.51 0.33
C GLU A 94 48.13 -16.99 0.63
N TRP A 95 47.84 -17.29 1.90
CA TRP A 95 47.52 -18.65 2.32
C TRP A 95 46.14 -19.06 1.80
N ALA A 96 46.09 -20.13 1.02
CA ALA A 96 44.85 -20.75 0.59
C ALA A 96 44.49 -21.89 1.54
N MET A 97 43.29 -21.86 2.14
CA MET A 97 42.79 -22.94 2.98
C MET A 97 42.21 -24.07 2.13
N LEU A 98 42.53 -25.32 2.49
CA LEU A 98 41.94 -26.52 1.92
C LEU A 98 40.66 -26.88 2.68
N TYR A 99 39.54 -26.95 1.95
CA TYR A 99 38.27 -27.38 2.50
C TYR A 99 38.05 -28.88 2.31
N THR A 100 37.38 -29.49 3.29
CA THR A 100 37.01 -30.92 3.27
C THR A 100 35.55 -31.08 3.65
N SER A 101 34.99 -32.29 3.53
CA SER A 101 33.63 -32.57 4.00
C SER A 101 33.45 -32.35 5.51
N LEU A 102 34.54 -32.40 6.30
CA LEU A 102 34.53 -32.15 7.74
C LEU A 102 35.01 -30.74 8.12
N ASN A 103 35.52 -29.96 7.16
CA ASN A 103 35.88 -28.55 7.31
C ASN A 103 35.44 -27.80 6.02
N PRO A 104 34.13 -27.59 5.82
CA PRO A 104 33.61 -26.98 4.61
C PRO A 104 33.92 -25.48 4.54
N PRO A 105 33.85 -24.85 3.35
CA PRO A 105 33.88 -23.40 3.27
C PRO A 105 32.77 -22.78 4.12
N PRO A 106 32.98 -21.59 4.71
CA PRO A 106 31.89 -20.83 5.30
C PRO A 106 30.79 -20.72 4.25
N VAL A 107 29.61 -21.25 4.55
CA VAL A 107 28.45 -21.11 3.67
C VAL A 107 28.21 -19.60 3.55
N PRO A 108 28.17 -19.02 2.34
CA PRO A 108 27.74 -17.64 2.18
C PRO A 108 26.41 -17.46 2.92
N PRO A 109 26.14 -16.33 3.58
CA PRO A 109 24.80 -16.10 4.11
C PRO A 109 23.82 -16.33 2.97
N ASP A 110 22.96 -17.35 3.10
CA ASP A 110 21.93 -17.65 2.13
C ASP A 110 21.18 -16.34 1.86
N LEU A 111 21.39 -15.76 0.67
CA LEU A 111 20.80 -14.47 0.31
C LEU A 111 19.26 -14.54 0.41
N ASN A 112 18.71 -15.76 0.35
CA ASN A 112 17.31 -16.08 0.61
C ASN A 112 17.21 -17.30 1.56
N PRO A 113 16.97 -17.10 2.87
CA PRO A 113 16.86 -18.20 3.83
C PRO A 113 15.67 -19.12 3.51
N VAL A 114 15.77 -20.39 3.89
CA VAL A 114 14.66 -21.37 3.78
C VAL A 114 13.42 -20.81 4.48
N GLY A 115 12.26 -20.93 3.84
CA GLY A 115 11.01 -20.33 4.32
C GLY A 115 10.74 -18.90 3.89
N ALA A 116 11.67 -18.22 3.21
CA ALA A 116 11.38 -16.93 2.59
C ALA A 116 10.45 -17.11 1.37
N ALA A 117 9.43 -16.26 1.26
CA ALA A 117 8.59 -16.19 0.08
C ALA A 117 9.34 -15.52 -1.08
N ILE A 118 9.38 -16.16 -2.23
CA ILE A 118 10.11 -15.71 -3.42
C ILE A 118 9.10 -15.48 -4.54
N ALA A 119 9.14 -14.29 -5.15
CA ALA A 119 8.33 -13.99 -6.33
C ALA A 119 8.96 -14.66 -7.56
N TRP A 120 8.24 -15.57 -8.18
CA TRP A 120 8.69 -16.38 -9.31
C TRP A 120 7.86 -16.08 -10.57
N PRO A 121 8.50 -15.73 -11.70
CA PRO A 121 7.80 -15.22 -12.90
C PRO A 121 7.22 -16.31 -13.83
N SER A 122 7.27 -17.59 -13.44
CA SER A 122 6.88 -18.71 -14.30
C SER A 122 5.98 -19.70 -13.55
N ASP A 123 5.12 -20.41 -14.28
CA ASP A 123 4.33 -21.52 -13.73
C ASP A 123 5.15 -22.81 -13.56
N THR A 124 6.34 -22.87 -14.16
CA THR A 124 7.27 -24.00 -13.97
C THR A 124 8.10 -23.77 -12.71
N ILE A 125 7.84 -24.55 -11.67
CA ILE A 125 8.51 -24.41 -10.37
C ILE A 125 9.87 -25.12 -10.40
N PRO A 126 10.99 -24.46 -10.02
CA PRO A 126 12.30 -25.09 -9.97
C PRO A 126 12.36 -26.23 -8.94
N ALA A 127 13.23 -27.22 -9.20
CA ALA A 127 13.49 -28.29 -8.24
C ALA A 127 13.99 -27.74 -6.89
N GLY A 128 13.51 -28.30 -5.79
CA GLY A 128 13.82 -27.84 -4.43
C GLY A 128 12.91 -26.72 -3.91
N TYR A 129 11.94 -26.27 -4.71
CA TYR A 129 10.95 -25.26 -4.32
C TYR A 129 9.53 -25.84 -4.37
N ALA A 130 8.64 -25.23 -3.60
CA ALA A 130 7.21 -25.48 -3.66
C ALA A 130 6.44 -24.17 -3.83
N LEU A 131 5.30 -24.22 -4.53
CA LEU A 131 4.34 -23.13 -4.60
C LEU A 131 3.67 -22.94 -3.23
N MET A 132 3.42 -21.70 -2.80
CA MET A 132 2.85 -21.40 -1.48
C MET A 132 1.32 -21.38 -1.52
N GLN A 133 0.66 -22.51 -1.23
CA GLN A 133 -0.78 -22.72 -1.43
C GLN A 133 -1.52 -23.25 -0.20
N GLY A 134 -0.98 -23.07 1.02
CA GLY A 134 -1.65 -23.52 2.23
C GLY A 134 -1.41 -25.00 2.59
N GLN A 135 -0.47 -25.67 1.90
CA GLN A 135 -0.23 -27.10 2.09
C GLN A 135 0.58 -27.42 3.34
N THR A 136 0.35 -28.61 3.89
CA THR A 136 1.15 -29.17 4.99
C THR A 136 2.49 -29.73 4.48
N PHE A 137 3.49 -29.84 5.35
CA PHE A 137 4.76 -30.50 5.06
C PHE A 137 5.27 -31.32 6.24
N ASP A 138 6.14 -32.30 5.96
CA ASP A 138 6.81 -33.10 6.98
C ASP A 138 7.97 -32.31 7.59
N LYS A 139 7.83 -31.97 8.87
CA LYS A 139 8.83 -31.20 9.64
C LYS A 139 10.13 -31.97 9.87
N SER A 140 10.08 -33.30 9.89
CA SER A 140 11.28 -34.14 10.03
C SER A 140 12.07 -34.20 8.73
N ALA A 141 11.38 -34.17 7.58
CA ALA A 141 12.03 -34.11 6.28
C ALA A 141 12.60 -32.71 5.96
N TYR A 142 11.92 -31.65 6.42
CA TYR A 142 12.30 -30.25 6.15
C TYR A 142 12.52 -29.44 7.45
N PRO A 143 13.59 -29.72 8.22
CA PRO A 143 13.81 -29.10 9.52
C PRO A 143 14.05 -27.59 9.44
N LEU A 144 14.71 -27.08 8.38
CA LEU A 144 14.92 -25.65 8.19
C LEU A 144 13.60 -24.93 7.87
N LEU A 145 12.73 -25.54 7.08
CA LEU A 145 11.39 -25.00 6.82
C LEU A 145 10.51 -25.03 8.06
N ALA A 146 10.67 -26.03 8.94
CA ALA A 146 9.98 -26.12 10.22
C ALA A 146 10.39 -25.01 11.22
N ILE A 147 11.60 -24.45 11.09
CA ILE A 147 12.01 -23.26 11.86
C ILE A 147 11.20 -22.04 11.39
N ALA A 148 11.03 -21.86 10.08
CA ALA A 148 10.27 -20.75 9.52
C ALA A 148 8.75 -20.89 9.75
N TYR A 149 8.23 -22.11 9.61
CA TYR A 149 6.80 -22.43 9.77
C TYR A 149 6.60 -23.55 10.80
N PRO A 150 6.60 -23.24 12.11
CA PRO A 150 6.48 -24.25 13.17
C PRO A 150 5.17 -25.05 13.15
N SER A 151 4.12 -24.49 12.52
CA SER A 151 2.84 -25.17 12.29
C SER A 151 2.95 -26.40 11.40
N GLY A 152 4.01 -26.51 10.58
CA GLY A 152 4.08 -27.52 9.52
C GLY A 152 3.19 -27.19 8.33
N VAL A 153 2.78 -25.92 8.16
CA VAL A 153 1.93 -25.45 7.07
C VAL A 153 2.60 -24.28 6.36
N ILE A 154 2.75 -24.39 5.05
CA ILE A 154 3.19 -23.27 4.19
C ILE A 154 1.98 -22.33 3.99
N PRO A 155 2.11 -21.01 4.18
CA PRO A 155 1.01 -20.07 3.94
C PRO A 155 0.45 -20.15 2.51
N ASP A 156 -0.86 -19.94 2.34
CA ASP A 156 -1.43 -19.69 1.01
C ASP A 156 -1.20 -18.22 0.65
N MET A 157 -0.41 -18.00 -0.40
CA MET A 157 -0.02 -16.67 -0.85
C MET A 157 -0.72 -16.24 -2.14
N ARG A 158 -1.64 -17.06 -2.68
CA ARG A 158 -2.40 -16.71 -3.89
C ARG A 158 -3.33 -15.53 -3.60
N GLY A 159 -3.24 -14.48 -4.42
CA GLY A 159 -4.00 -13.24 -4.23
C GLY A 159 -3.48 -12.34 -3.10
N TRP A 160 -2.49 -12.77 -2.32
CA TRP A 160 -1.97 -12.00 -1.19
C TRP A 160 -0.78 -11.13 -1.58
N THR A 161 -0.72 -9.91 -1.05
CA THR A 161 0.46 -9.04 -1.12
C THR A 161 1.22 -9.06 0.20
N ILE A 162 2.54 -9.19 0.15
CA ILE A 162 3.38 -9.11 1.35
C ILE A 162 3.44 -7.66 1.85
N LYS A 163 3.02 -7.47 3.10
CA LYS A 163 3.14 -6.21 3.84
C LYS A 163 4.05 -6.43 5.04
N GLY A 164 5.01 -5.52 5.23
CA GLY A 164 5.87 -5.55 6.40
C GLY A 164 5.04 -5.54 7.68
N LYS A 165 5.37 -6.43 8.63
CA LYS A 165 4.66 -6.49 9.92
C LYS A 165 4.82 -5.12 10.62
N PRO A 166 3.71 -4.46 11.01
CA PRO A 166 3.79 -3.22 11.76
C PRO A 166 4.40 -3.44 13.15
N ILE A 167 4.91 -2.38 13.75
CA ILE A 167 5.50 -2.43 15.10
C ILE A 167 4.54 -3.03 16.15
N SER A 168 3.23 -2.84 15.97
CA SER A 168 2.18 -3.33 16.87
C SER A 168 0.88 -3.60 16.11
N GLY A 169 -0.09 -4.25 16.77
CA GLY A 169 -1.44 -4.46 16.25
C GLY A 169 -1.62 -5.67 15.31
N ARG A 170 -0.54 -6.37 14.93
CA ARG A 170 -0.61 -7.59 14.10
C ARG A 170 0.43 -8.65 14.50
N ALA A 171 0.09 -9.91 14.30
CA ALA A 171 1.00 -11.04 14.40
C ALA A 171 1.72 -11.30 13.06
N VAL A 172 2.85 -12.01 13.09
CA VAL A 172 3.50 -12.51 11.87
C VAL A 172 2.55 -13.52 11.21
N LEU A 173 2.44 -13.47 9.87
CA LEU A 173 1.52 -14.28 9.05
C LEU A 173 0.02 -14.04 9.30
N SER A 174 -0.39 -13.02 10.07
CA SER A 174 -1.81 -12.65 10.12
C SER A 174 -2.27 -12.07 8.79
N GLN A 175 -3.51 -12.35 8.38
CA GLN A 175 -4.12 -11.80 7.16
C GLN A 175 -4.81 -10.45 7.45
N GLU A 176 -4.92 -9.62 6.43
CA GLU A 176 -5.64 -8.35 6.46
C GLU A 176 -6.33 -8.18 5.11
N MET A 177 -7.66 -8.09 5.11
CA MET A 177 -8.43 -7.88 3.89
C MET A 177 -8.20 -6.48 3.33
N ASP A 178 -8.47 -6.32 2.05
CA ASP A 178 -8.43 -5.03 1.38
C ASP A 178 -9.53 -4.09 1.91
N GLY A 179 -9.36 -2.79 1.68
CA GLY A 179 -10.34 -1.81 2.14
C GLY A 179 -9.99 -0.39 1.77
N ASN A 180 -11.04 0.39 1.48
CA ASN A 180 -10.90 1.80 1.15
C ASN A 180 -10.62 2.63 2.40
N LYS A 181 -9.75 3.62 2.26
CA LYS A 181 -9.53 4.61 3.30
C LYS A 181 -10.81 5.44 3.49
N SER A 182 -11.14 5.73 4.75
CA SER A 182 -12.25 6.62 5.11
C SER A 182 -12.11 7.98 4.40
N HIS A 183 -13.19 8.43 3.76
CA HIS A 183 -13.26 9.68 3.00
C HIS A 183 -14.72 10.17 2.88
N SER A 184 -14.91 11.39 2.37
CA SER A 184 -16.22 11.99 2.08
C SER A 184 -16.20 12.69 0.72
N HIS A 185 -17.39 13.05 0.22
CA HIS A 185 -17.58 13.75 -1.05
C HIS A 185 -18.34 15.05 -0.83
N GLY A 186 -18.02 16.07 -1.63
CA GLY A 186 -18.87 17.26 -1.76
C GLY A 186 -20.04 16.96 -2.69
N ALA A 187 -21.26 17.19 -2.23
CA ALA A 187 -22.47 17.02 -3.04
C ALA A 187 -23.23 18.34 -3.15
N ARG A 188 -23.95 18.54 -4.27
CA ARG A 188 -24.80 19.71 -4.49
C ARG A 188 -26.09 19.30 -5.19
N ALA A 189 -27.20 19.91 -4.78
CA ALA A 189 -28.45 19.91 -5.54
C ALA A 189 -28.44 21.13 -6.48
N LEU A 190 -29.05 20.98 -7.65
CA LEU A 190 -29.25 22.10 -8.58
C LEU A 190 -30.60 22.76 -8.32
N ASP A 191 -30.67 24.06 -8.61
CA ASP A 191 -31.92 24.81 -8.51
C ASP A 191 -32.99 24.24 -9.44
N THR A 192 -34.23 24.20 -8.96
CA THR A 192 -35.39 23.69 -9.70
C THR A 192 -36.51 24.74 -9.72
N ASP A 193 -36.89 25.19 -10.92
CA ASP A 193 -38.06 26.05 -11.11
C ASP A 193 -39.34 25.21 -11.15
N LEU A 194 -40.29 25.51 -10.25
CA LEU A 194 -41.59 24.82 -10.17
C LEU A 194 -42.64 25.40 -11.14
N GLY A 195 -42.31 26.50 -11.82
CA GLY A 195 -43.15 27.21 -12.77
C GLY A 195 -44.36 27.92 -12.14
N THR A 196 -45.23 28.45 -12.98
CA THR A 196 -46.46 29.16 -12.58
C THR A 196 -47.62 28.18 -12.36
N LYS A 197 -48.50 28.47 -11.40
CA LYS A 197 -49.73 27.71 -11.11
C LYS A 197 -50.93 28.66 -11.06
N GLY A 198 -52.05 28.28 -11.68
CA GLY A 198 -53.30 29.02 -11.58
C GLY A 198 -54.07 28.67 -10.31
N THR A 199 -54.76 29.65 -9.71
CA THR A 199 -55.68 29.41 -8.60
C THR A 199 -57.01 28.85 -9.11
N SER A 200 -57.85 28.36 -8.20
CA SER A 200 -59.26 28.12 -8.52
C SER A 200 -59.98 29.45 -8.84
N SER A 201 -61.10 29.37 -9.56
CA SER A 201 -61.96 30.51 -9.87
C SER A 201 -62.90 30.83 -8.70
N PHE A 202 -63.19 32.12 -8.50
CA PHE A 202 -64.16 32.61 -7.52
C PHE A 202 -65.04 33.70 -8.16
N ASP A 203 -66.37 33.56 -8.02
CA ASP A 203 -67.35 34.50 -8.56
C ASP A 203 -68.05 35.28 -7.44
N TYR A 204 -68.04 36.61 -7.53
CA TYR A 204 -68.67 37.51 -6.55
C TYR A 204 -70.20 37.61 -6.72
N GLY A 205 -70.75 37.19 -7.86
CA GLY A 205 -72.17 37.34 -8.21
C GLY A 205 -72.62 38.82 -8.29
N ASN A 206 -73.91 39.06 -8.12
CA ASN A 206 -74.49 40.41 -8.12
C ASN A 206 -74.41 41.10 -6.74
N LYS A 207 -74.09 42.40 -6.74
CA LYS A 207 -74.11 43.27 -5.55
C LYS A 207 -75.00 44.49 -5.80
N SER A 208 -75.73 44.95 -4.78
CA SER A 208 -76.63 46.12 -4.84
C SER A 208 -76.02 47.32 -4.10
N SER A 209 -76.34 48.54 -4.55
CA SER A 209 -76.01 49.78 -3.83
C SER A 209 -76.98 50.07 -2.68
N ASP A 210 -76.63 51.02 -1.82
CA ASP A 210 -77.56 51.63 -0.88
C ASP A 210 -78.59 52.54 -1.60
N THR A 211 -79.66 52.92 -0.90
CA THR A 211 -80.74 53.76 -1.46
C THR A 211 -80.54 55.23 -1.07
N THR A 212 -80.30 56.09 -2.06
CA THR A 212 -80.07 57.53 -1.87
C THR A 212 -80.55 58.34 -3.10
N GLY A 213 -80.35 59.66 -3.09
CA GLY A 213 -80.69 60.55 -4.22
C GLY A 213 -82.07 61.21 -4.14
N GLY A 214 -82.80 61.01 -3.04
CA GLY A 214 -84.04 61.74 -2.78
C GLY A 214 -83.77 63.25 -2.64
N HIS A 215 -84.41 64.05 -3.48
CA HIS A 215 -84.33 65.51 -3.44
C HIS A 215 -85.64 66.13 -3.95
N ASN A 216 -85.87 67.41 -3.63
CA ASN A 216 -87.04 68.16 -4.07
C ASN A 216 -86.62 69.35 -4.95
N HIS A 217 -87.44 69.71 -5.93
CA HIS A 217 -87.27 70.90 -6.75
C HIS A 217 -88.35 71.93 -6.41
N SER A 218 -88.03 73.23 -6.51
CA SER A 218 -89.01 74.31 -6.47
C SER A 218 -89.01 75.04 -7.81
N ALA A 219 -90.19 75.39 -8.31
CA ALA A 219 -90.35 76.16 -9.53
C ALA A 219 -91.31 77.33 -9.28
N GLY A 220 -90.84 78.54 -9.58
CA GLY A 220 -91.63 79.76 -9.55
C GLY A 220 -91.85 80.27 -10.97
N GLY A 221 -93.10 80.27 -11.42
CA GLY A 221 -93.49 80.77 -12.74
C GLY A 221 -94.62 81.80 -12.65
N GLN A 222 -94.69 82.68 -13.65
CA GLN A 222 -95.85 83.54 -13.89
C GLN A 222 -96.67 82.90 -15.01
N TYR A 223 -97.92 82.52 -14.74
CA TYR A 223 -98.82 81.99 -15.75
C TYR A 223 -99.75 83.08 -16.30
N GLY A 224 -99.99 83.05 -17.61
CA GLY A 224 -100.93 83.95 -18.29
C GLY A 224 -102.35 83.79 -17.75
N GLY A 225 -102.98 84.92 -17.40
CA GLY A 225 -104.23 85.00 -16.66
C GLY A 225 -105.45 84.40 -17.35
N ASP A 226 -106.47 84.12 -16.55
CA ASP A 226 -107.78 83.69 -17.03
C ASP A 226 -108.40 84.75 -17.96
N SER A 227 -109.24 84.27 -18.88
CA SER A 227 -109.96 85.17 -19.77
C SER A 227 -110.98 85.98 -18.97
N ILE A 228 -110.66 87.27 -18.83
CA ILE A 228 -111.44 88.45 -18.39
C ILE A 228 -110.88 89.06 -17.08
N GLY A 229 -109.97 90.04 -17.20
CA GLY A 229 -109.77 91.07 -16.17
C GLY A 229 -108.52 90.99 -15.27
N GLY A 230 -107.60 90.06 -15.53
CA GLY A 230 -106.14 90.18 -15.37
C GLY A 230 -105.53 90.71 -14.05
N LYS A 231 -105.10 89.79 -13.19
CA LYS A 231 -103.96 90.00 -12.26
C LYS A 231 -102.93 88.89 -12.51
N ILE A 232 -101.65 89.22 -12.67
CA ILE A 232 -100.58 88.21 -12.77
C ILE A 232 -100.58 87.41 -11.46
N ARG A 233 -100.82 86.09 -11.55
CA ARG A 233 -100.65 85.20 -10.40
C ARG A 233 -99.20 84.71 -10.38
N VAL A 234 -98.44 85.12 -9.37
CA VAL A 234 -97.13 84.55 -9.06
C VAL A 234 -97.39 83.20 -8.41
N GLN A 235 -96.85 82.12 -8.97
CA GLN A 235 -96.88 80.82 -8.32
C GLN A 235 -96.08 80.91 -7.02
N ARG A 236 -96.77 80.88 -5.88
CA ARG A 236 -96.16 80.69 -4.55
C ARG A 236 -95.86 79.20 -4.41
N ASP A 237 -94.65 78.87 -3.93
CA ASP A 237 -94.16 77.49 -3.79
C ASP A 237 -95.26 76.52 -3.36
N GLY A 238 -95.61 75.58 -4.23
CA GLY A 238 -96.75 74.69 -4.03
C GLY A 238 -96.50 73.31 -4.66
N ASN A 239 -96.61 72.26 -3.84
CA ASN A 239 -96.33 70.85 -4.16
C ASN A 239 -97.32 70.18 -5.14
N ASN A 240 -98.27 70.91 -5.75
CA ASN A 240 -99.40 70.30 -6.47
C ASN A 240 -99.29 70.36 -8.00
N GLN A 241 -98.10 70.62 -8.55
CA GLN A 241 -97.79 70.50 -9.97
C GLN A 241 -96.83 69.32 -10.17
N LEU A 242 -97.23 68.34 -10.97
CA LEU A 242 -96.41 67.18 -11.28
C LEU A 242 -95.44 67.51 -12.43
N THR A 243 -94.16 67.21 -12.24
CA THR A 243 -93.15 67.26 -13.29
C THR A 243 -93.19 65.96 -14.13
N SER A 244 -92.53 65.96 -15.30
CA SER A 244 -92.35 64.75 -16.12
C SER A 244 -91.44 63.72 -15.44
N TRP A 245 -91.64 62.42 -15.72
CA TRP A 245 -90.79 61.33 -15.22
C TRP A 245 -89.37 61.38 -15.79
N ASN A 246 -88.46 62.00 -15.04
CA ASN A 246 -87.04 62.12 -15.36
C ASN A 246 -86.19 61.63 -14.17
N GLY A 247 -84.92 61.32 -14.41
CA GLY A 247 -83.98 60.94 -13.34
C GLY A 247 -83.50 59.48 -13.37
N ASP A 248 -83.89 58.70 -14.40
CA ASP A 248 -83.25 57.42 -14.68
C ASP A 248 -81.77 57.64 -15.01
N HIS A 249 -80.89 57.01 -14.25
CA HIS A 249 -79.45 57.15 -14.40
C HIS A 249 -78.75 55.91 -13.84
N ALA A 250 -77.54 55.67 -14.33
CA ALA A 250 -76.66 54.62 -13.84
C ALA A 250 -75.35 55.21 -13.36
N HIS A 251 -74.76 54.57 -12.36
CA HIS A 251 -73.42 54.89 -11.87
C HIS A 251 -72.44 53.83 -12.34
N THR A 252 -71.21 54.26 -12.64
CA THR A 252 -70.08 53.34 -12.82
C THR A 252 -69.32 53.26 -11.51
N THR A 253 -69.17 52.06 -10.95
CA THR A 253 -68.35 51.82 -9.77
C THR A 253 -67.13 51.01 -10.16
N TRP A 254 -65.95 51.58 -9.96
CA TRP A 254 -64.68 50.88 -10.16
C TRP A 254 -64.31 50.10 -8.89
N ILE A 255 -64.23 48.76 -8.98
CA ILE A 255 -63.82 47.91 -7.85
C ILE A 255 -62.30 47.84 -7.72
N GLY A 256 -61.60 47.72 -8.85
CA GLY A 256 -60.14 47.64 -8.91
C GLY A 256 -59.57 46.21 -8.84
N PRO A 257 -58.30 46.05 -9.25
CA PRO A 257 -57.58 44.79 -9.13
C PRO A 257 -57.16 44.51 -7.68
N HIS A 258 -56.99 43.24 -7.34
CA HIS A 258 -56.41 42.82 -6.07
C HIS A 258 -55.57 41.55 -6.27
N ASP A 259 -54.59 41.34 -5.41
CA ASP A 259 -53.71 40.16 -5.39
C ASP A 259 -53.72 39.51 -4.01
N HIS A 260 -53.40 38.21 -3.98
CA HIS A 260 -53.24 37.43 -2.75
C HIS A 260 -51.81 36.89 -2.65
N THR A 261 -51.35 36.65 -1.43
CA THR A 261 -50.10 35.92 -1.17
C THR A 261 -50.41 34.52 -0.63
N VAL A 262 -49.59 33.54 -1.00
CA VAL A 262 -49.72 32.15 -0.53
C VAL A 262 -48.37 31.69 0.01
N TYR A 263 -48.37 31.21 1.26
CA TYR A 263 -47.18 30.61 1.87
C TYR A 263 -47.10 29.12 1.54
N ILE A 264 -46.01 28.67 0.92
CA ILE A 264 -45.81 27.27 0.49
C ILE A 264 -45.20 26.39 1.58
N GLY A 265 -44.29 26.94 2.40
CA GLY A 265 -43.60 26.21 3.47
C GLY A 265 -42.32 25.47 3.04
N PRO A 266 -41.51 25.01 4.00
CA PRO A 266 -40.29 24.24 3.74
C PRO A 266 -40.61 22.79 3.34
N HIS A 267 -39.74 22.18 2.53
CA HIS A 267 -39.77 20.76 2.20
C HIS A 267 -38.35 20.20 2.05
N GLY A 268 -38.20 18.89 1.93
CA GLY A 268 -36.90 18.21 1.77
C GLY A 268 -36.98 17.01 0.83
N HIS A 269 -35.83 16.41 0.56
CA HIS A 269 -35.68 15.28 -0.35
C HIS A 269 -34.86 14.16 0.29
N ALA A 270 -35.17 12.92 -0.07
CA ALA A 270 -34.30 11.79 0.24
C ALA A 270 -33.14 11.75 -0.77
N VAL A 271 -31.93 11.47 -0.28
CA VAL A 271 -30.73 11.32 -1.12
C VAL A 271 -30.15 9.94 -0.87
N THR A 272 -30.00 9.18 -1.95
CA THR A 272 -29.34 7.87 -1.95
C THR A 272 -28.04 7.98 -2.73
N VAL A 273 -26.97 7.39 -2.19
CA VAL A 273 -25.70 7.22 -2.90
C VAL A 273 -25.53 5.73 -3.12
N ASP A 274 -25.55 5.32 -4.39
CA ASP A 274 -25.37 3.92 -4.77
C ASP A 274 -23.90 3.50 -4.63
N ALA A 275 -23.67 2.21 -4.47
CA ALA A 275 -22.33 1.65 -4.39
C ALA A 275 -21.58 1.79 -5.73
N ASP A 276 -20.31 2.17 -5.66
CA ASP A 276 -19.42 2.29 -6.81
C ASP A 276 -18.05 1.68 -6.48
N GLY A 277 -17.51 0.86 -7.37
CA GLY A 277 -16.23 0.17 -7.18
C GLY A 277 -16.17 -1.24 -7.77
N ASN A 278 -15.02 -1.89 -7.58
CA ASN A 278 -14.77 -3.27 -7.97
C ASN A 278 -14.97 -4.21 -6.77
N GLU A 279 -14.92 -5.53 -7.00
CA GLU A 279 -14.97 -6.54 -5.93
C GLU A 279 -13.78 -6.45 -4.95
N GLU A 280 -12.61 -6.00 -5.43
CA GLU A 280 -11.40 -5.83 -4.63
C GLU A 280 -10.80 -4.42 -4.79
N THR A 281 -10.24 -3.91 -3.70
CA THR A 281 -9.43 -2.69 -3.67
C THR A 281 -8.01 -3.01 -4.12
N THR A 282 -7.65 -2.59 -5.33
CA THR A 282 -6.34 -2.93 -5.91
C THR A 282 -5.46 -1.71 -6.16
N VAL A 283 -4.16 -1.95 -6.12
CA VAL A 283 -3.14 -1.07 -6.69
C VAL A 283 -2.62 -1.71 -7.98
N LYS A 284 -1.96 -0.94 -8.86
CA LYS A 284 -1.28 -1.53 -10.03
C LYS A 284 -0.31 -2.62 -9.55
N ASN A 285 -0.49 -3.82 -10.07
CA ASN A 285 0.28 -5.01 -9.67
C ASN A 285 0.59 -5.87 -10.90
N ILE A 286 1.55 -6.79 -10.74
CA ILE A 286 1.89 -7.83 -11.73
C ILE A 286 1.86 -9.16 -10.99
N ALA A 287 1.22 -10.16 -11.59
CA ALA A 287 1.11 -11.49 -11.02
C ALA A 287 2.45 -12.24 -11.09
N PHE A 288 2.90 -12.75 -9.95
CA PHE A 288 4.01 -13.69 -9.80
C PHE A 288 3.55 -14.86 -8.94
N ASN A 289 4.14 -16.03 -9.14
CA ASN A 289 3.93 -17.18 -8.28
C ASN A 289 4.79 -17.03 -7.03
N TYR A 290 4.19 -17.10 -5.84
CA TYR A 290 4.97 -17.17 -4.60
C TYR A 290 5.46 -18.60 -4.37
N ILE A 291 6.78 -18.79 -4.41
CA ILE A 291 7.43 -20.07 -4.12
C ILE A 291 8.27 -19.99 -2.85
N VAL A 292 8.57 -21.14 -2.26
CA VAL A 292 9.41 -21.27 -1.08
C VAL A 292 10.44 -22.39 -1.26
N ARG A 293 11.69 -22.15 -0.84
CA ARG A 293 12.74 -23.19 -0.81
C ARG A 293 12.44 -24.19 0.31
N LEU A 294 12.59 -25.49 0.04
CA LEU A 294 12.24 -26.55 0.98
C LEU A 294 13.36 -26.93 1.96
N ALA A 295 14.62 -26.87 1.52
CA ALA A 295 15.81 -27.29 2.28
C ALA A 295 17.03 -26.43 1.94
#